data_AF-A0A931SI55-F1
#
_entry.id   AF-A0A931SI55-F1
#
_cell.length_a   1.000
_cell.length_b   1.000
_cell.length_c   1.000
_cell.angle_alpha   90.00
_cell.angle_beta   90.00
_cell.angle_gamma   90.00
#
_symmetry.space_group_name_H-M   'P 1'
#
loop_
_entity.id
_entity.type
_entity.pdbx_description
1 polymer ?
#
loop_
_entity_poly.entity_id
_entity_poly.type
_entity_poly.pdbx_seq_one_letter_code
_entity_poly.pdbx_strand_id
1 'polypeptide(L)'
;MSRVLLVMLLAGVPAFAQMDFSGEWAPRFHEDQPERVPGPELGDYLGLPINEAARMRADTWAASIQSLPEWQCRPHSADYIWRGPSQLRITKEVDPVTRQITAFHAEWLRSVDNVYFLDGRPHPTASAPHTWGGFATAKWEGDM
;
A
#
# COMPACT_ATOMS: atom_id res chain seq x y z
N MET A 1 35.19 19.50 -32.33
CA MET A 1 33.81 19.69 -31.83
C MET A 1 32.98 18.41 -31.80
N SER A 2 33.14 17.45 -32.74
CA SER A 2 32.31 16.24 -32.82
C SER A 2 32.47 15.20 -31.69
N ARG A 3 33.68 14.98 -31.15
CA ARG A 3 33.91 13.94 -30.11
C ARG A 3 33.35 14.28 -28.72
N VAL A 4 33.29 15.57 -28.36
CA VAL A 4 32.79 16.02 -27.05
C VAL A 4 31.27 15.86 -26.96
N LEU A 5 30.56 16.13 -28.06
CA LEU A 5 29.11 15.90 -28.13
C LEU A 5 28.74 14.43 -27.97
N LEU A 6 29.52 13.52 -28.55
CA LEU A 6 29.27 12.08 -28.47
C LEU A 6 29.42 11.55 -27.04
N VAL A 7 30.41 12.07 -26.28
CA VAL A 7 30.61 11.72 -24.86
C VAL A 7 29.47 12.24 -23.98
N MET A 8 28.94 13.44 -24.24
CA MET A 8 27.79 13.95 -23.49
C MET A 8 26.50 13.18 -23.76
N LEU A 9 26.28 12.71 -25.01
CA LEU A 9 25.12 11.87 -25.35
C LEU A 9 25.18 10.48 -24.70
N LEU A 10 26.39 9.92 -24.52
CA LEU A 10 26.60 8.62 -23.86
C LEU A 10 26.61 8.71 -22.33
N ALA A 11 26.75 9.92 -21.76
CA ALA A 11 26.74 10.19 -20.33
C ALA A 11 25.36 10.62 -19.80
N GLY A 12 24.30 10.48 -20.61
CA GLY A 12 22.93 10.73 -20.17
C GLY A 12 22.55 9.78 -19.04
N VAL A 13 22.62 10.26 -17.80
CA VAL A 13 22.02 9.55 -16.66
C VAL A 13 20.50 9.57 -16.87
N PRO A 14 19.80 8.42 -16.81
CA PRO A 14 18.35 8.43 -16.87
C PRO A 14 17.82 9.36 -15.78
N ALA A 15 17.05 10.36 -16.19
CA ALA A 15 16.26 11.15 -15.26
C ALA A 15 15.06 10.29 -14.86
N PHE A 16 15.16 9.61 -13.72
CA PHE A 16 14.02 8.94 -13.12
C PHE A 16 13.01 10.03 -12.74
N ALA A 17 11.90 10.11 -13.47
CA ALA A 17 10.82 11.01 -13.11
C ALA A 17 10.12 10.41 -11.88
N GLN A 18 10.47 10.89 -10.69
CA GLN A 18 9.70 10.60 -9.48
C GLN A 18 8.37 11.33 -9.60
N MET A 19 7.33 10.66 -10.10
CA MET A 19 5.98 11.23 -10.13
C MET A 19 5.50 11.43 -8.69
N ASP A 20 4.96 12.61 -8.41
CA ASP A 20 4.32 12.90 -7.15
C ASP A 20 2.85 12.46 -7.19
N PHE A 21 2.56 11.37 -6.49
CA PHE A 21 1.21 10.83 -6.32
C PHE A 21 0.59 11.19 -4.96
N SER A 22 1.17 12.13 -4.22
CA SER A 22 0.56 12.65 -3.00
C SER A 22 -0.76 13.37 -3.30
N GLY A 23 -1.73 13.25 -2.39
CA GLY A 23 -3.06 13.82 -2.57
C GLY A 23 -4.17 12.99 -1.95
N GLU A 24 -5.40 13.37 -2.29
CA GLU A 24 -6.63 12.72 -1.85
C GLU A 24 -7.24 11.94 -3.01
N TRP A 25 -7.42 10.64 -2.82
CA TRP A 25 -7.82 9.69 -3.84
C TRP A 25 -9.17 9.08 -3.50
N ALA A 26 -10.17 9.35 -4.36
CA ALA A 26 -11.48 8.75 -4.25
C ALA A 26 -11.49 7.34 -4.86
N PRO A 27 -12.06 6.34 -4.18
CA PRO A 27 -12.17 5.00 -4.74
C PRO A 27 -13.15 4.99 -5.91
N ARG A 28 -12.87 4.15 -6.91
CA ARG A 28 -13.72 3.94 -8.10
C ARG A 28 -14.22 2.50 -8.08
N PHE A 29 -15.53 2.33 -8.29
CA PHE A 29 -16.22 1.04 -8.16
C PHE A 29 -16.98 0.64 -9.43
N HIS A 30 -16.40 0.87 -10.61
CA HIS A 30 -17.16 0.64 -11.85
C HIS A 30 -17.37 -0.85 -12.17
N GLU A 31 -16.43 -1.70 -11.77
CA GLU A 31 -16.42 -3.12 -12.13
C GLU A 31 -16.57 -4.05 -10.90
N ASP A 32 -16.21 -3.56 -9.72
CA ASP A 32 -16.04 -4.32 -8.47
C ASP A 32 -16.97 -3.82 -7.36
N GLN A 33 -18.07 -3.16 -7.73
CA GLN A 33 -19.01 -2.59 -6.75
C GLN A 33 -19.54 -3.64 -5.76
N PRO A 34 -20.01 -4.83 -6.19
CA PRO A 34 -20.49 -5.85 -5.26
C PRO A 34 -19.40 -6.30 -4.28
N GLU A 35 -18.18 -6.52 -4.75
CA GLU A 35 -17.08 -7.04 -3.94
C GLU A 35 -16.50 -5.98 -2.99
N ARG A 36 -16.58 -4.69 -3.36
CA ARG A 36 -15.96 -3.59 -2.60
C ARG A 36 -16.89 -2.81 -1.68
N VAL A 37 -18.20 -2.86 -1.90
CA VAL A 37 -19.17 -2.07 -1.12
C VAL A 37 -19.99 -2.96 -0.18
N PRO A 38 -20.96 -3.78 -0.65
CA PRO A 38 -21.65 -4.72 0.23
C PRO A 38 -20.76 -5.90 0.66
N GLY A 39 -19.75 -6.24 -0.16
CA GLY A 39 -18.90 -7.42 0.01
C GLY A 39 -19.41 -8.62 -0.80
N PRO A 40 -18.51 -9.55 -1.19
CA PRO A 40 -18.88 -10.74 -1.95
C PRO A 40 -19.77 -11.68 -1.11
N GLU A 41 -20.47 -12.60 -1.78
CA GLU A 41 -21.23 -13.64 -1.11
C GLU A 41 -20.32 -14.58 -0.31
N LEU A 42 -20.85 -15.15 0.78
CA LEU A 42 -20.10 -16.14 1.56
C LEU A 42 -19.78 -17.37 0.70
N GLY A 43 -18.51 -17.76 0.68
CA GLY A 43 -18.02 -18.85 -0.17
C GLY A 43 -17.63 -18.44 -1.58
N ASP A 44 -17.83 -17.18 -1.97
CA ASP A 44 -17.31 -16.65 -3.22
C ASP A 44 -15.83 -16.28 -3.05
N TYR A 45 -14.98 -17.03 -3.75
CA TYR A 45 -13.52 -16.87 -3.78
C TYR A 45 -13.00 -16.56 -5.17
N LEU A 46 -13.87 -16.10 -6.08
CA LEU A 46 -13.50 -15.84 -7.46
C LEU A 46 -12.30 -14.86 -7.53
N GLY A 47 -11.27 -15.24 -8.30
CA GLY A 47 -10.07 -14.43 -8.50
C GLY A 47 -9.05 -14.47 -7.36
N LEU A 48 -9.33 -15.13 -6.23
CA LEU A 48 -8.37 -15.27 -5.14
C LEU A 48 -7.54 -16.56 -5.28
N PRO A 49 -6.19 -16.49 -5.27
CA PRO A 49 -5.33 -17.67 -5.33
C PRO A 49 -5.27 -18.36 -3.95
N ILE A 50 -6.34 -19.03 -3.54
CA ILE A 50 -6.43 -19.69 -2.23
C ILE A 50 -6.04 -21.17 -2.28
N ASN A 51 -5.30 -21.62 -1.27
CA ASN A 51 -5.05 -23.04 -1.01
C ASN A 51 -6.13 -23.64 -0.09
N GLU A 52 -6.04 -24.94 0.22
CA GLU A 52 -7.00 -25.63 1.09
C GLU A 52 -7.09 -25.02 2.49
N ALA A 53 -5.95 -24.63 3.07
CA ALA A 53 -5.91 -24.01 4.39
C ALA A 53 -6.62 -22.64 4.42
N ALA A 54 -6.42 -21.82 3.39
CA ALA A 54 -7.11 -20.54 3.22
C ALA A 54 -8.62 -20.75 3.01
N ARG A 55 -9.02 -21.76 2.23
CA ARG A 55 -10.43 -22.13 2.04
C ARG A 55 -11.08 -22.54 3.36
N MET A 56 -10.46 -23.45 4.12
CA MET A 56 -10.95 -23.85 5.45
C MET A 56 -11.11 -22.65 6.39
N ARG A 57 -10.14 -21.73 6.39
CA ARG A 57 -10.23 -20.51 7.22
C ARG A 57 -11.40 -19.62 6.81
N ALA A 58 -11.68 -19.52 5.51
CA ALA A 58 -12.78 -18.72 5.00
C ALA A 58 -14.15 -19.38 5.27
N ASP A 59 -14.27 -20.69 5.09
CA ASP A 59 -15.50 -21.46 5.36
C ASP A 59 -15.88 -21.46 6.86
N THR A 60 -14.89 -21.35 7.74
CA THR A 60 -15.08 -21.31 9.20
C THR A 60 -15.21 -19.90 9.77
N TRP A 61 -15.11 -18.87 8.92
CA TRP A 61 -15.27 -17.47 9.34
C TRP A 61 -16.74 -17.10 9.50
N ALA A 62 -17.06 -16.31 10.52
CA ALA A 62 -18.41 -15.80 10.77
C ALA A 62 -18.43 -14.27 10.70
N ALA A 63 -19.33 -13.71 9.88
CA ALA A 63 -19.45 -12.26 9.72
C ALA A 63 -19.81 -11.52 11.01
N SER A 64 -20.51 -12.19 11.93
CA SER A 64 -20.87 -11.65 13.24
C SER A 64 -19.66 -11.24 14.09
N ILE A 65 -18.46 -11.73 13.79
CA ILE A 65 -17.24 -11.34 14.49
C ILE A 65 -16.96 -9.84 14.39
N GLN A 66 -17.40 -9.20 13.29
CA GLN A 66 -17.26 -7.75 13.08
C GLN A 66 -18.31 -6.93 13.86
N SER A 67 -19.35 -7.57 14.38
CA SER A 67 -20.35 -6.93 15.26
C SER A 67 -20.00 -7.00 16.75
N LEU A 68 -18.91 -7.69 17.12
CA LEU A 68 -18.49 -7.80 18.51
C LEU A 68 -18.01 -6.43 19.04
N PRO A 69 -18.47 -5.98 20.22
CA PRO A 69 -18.03 -4.72 20.83
C PRO A 69 -16.51 -4.63 20.98
N GLU A 70 -15.87 -5.74 21.33
CA GLU A 70 -14.42 -5.82 21.54
C GLU A 70 -13.62 -5.61 20.24
N TRP A 71 -14.27 -5.77 19.08
CA TRP A 71 -13.62 -5.73 17.77
C TRP A 71 -13.86 -4.43 17.01
N GLN A 72 -14.67 -3.51 17.55
CA GLN A 72 -14.99 -2.24 16.89
C GLN A 72 -13.78 -1.34 16.64
N CYS A 73 -12.73 -1.47 17.46
CA CYS A 73 -11.49 -0.70 17.32
C CYS A 73 -10.36 -1.50 16.64
N ARG A 74 -10.63 -2.73 16.19
CA ARG A 74 -9.62 -3.54 15.51
C ARG A 74 -9.43 -2.99 14.09
N PRO A 75 -8.21 -2.64 13.69
CA PRO A 75 -7.99 -2.16 12.33
C PRO A 75 -8.29 -3.26 11.31
N HIS A 76 -8.76 -2.85 10.14
CA HIS A 76 -8.86 -3.76 9.01
C HIS A 76 -7.48 -4.30 8.64
N SER A 77 -7.43 -5.52 8.10
CA SER A 77 -6.16 -6.08 7.60
C SER A 77 -5.59 -5.21 6.49
N ALA A 78 -4.26 -5.21 6.37
CA ALA A 78 -3.56 -4.52 5.30
C ALA A 78 -4.10 -4.97 3.92
N ASP A 79 -4.40 -6.26 3.75
CA ASP A 79 -4.92 -6.80 2.49
C ASP A 79 -6.32 -6.25 2.13
N TYR A 80 -7.14 -5.92 3.14
CA TYR A 80 -8.47 -5.36 2.92
C TYR A 80 -8.39 -3.88 2.52
N ILE A 81 -7.53 -3.09 3.18
CA ILE A 81 -7.67 -1.63 3.13
C ILE A 81 -7.41 -1.03 1.75
N TRP A 82 -6.50 -1.63 0.96
CA TRP A 82 -6.25 -1.25 -0.44
C TRP A 82 -7.47 -1.39 -1.35
N ARG A 83 -8.34 -2.35 -1.01
CA ARG A 83 -9.60 -2.62 -1.71
C ARG A 83 -10.81 -2.10 -0.92
N GLY A 84 -10.60 -1.36 0.16
CA GLY A 84 -11.68 -0.83 0.98
C GLY A 84 -12.48 0.27 0.27
N PRO A 85 -13.68 0.60 0.79
CA PRO A 85 -14.53 1.64 0.19
C PRO A 85 -14.16 3.07 0.60
N SER A 86 -13.10 3.26 1.40
CA SER A 86 -12.73 4.56 1.97
C SER A 86 -11.82 5.37 1.04
N GLN A 87 -11.85 6.69 1.20
CA GLN A 87 -10.89 7.60 0.54
C GLN A 87 -9.48 7.35 1.06
N LEU A 88 -8.50 7.47 0.17
CA LEU A 88 -7.08 7.32 0.44
C LEU A 88 -6.42 8.69 0.44
N ARG A 89 -5.78 9.05 1.55
CA ARG A 89 -4.85 10.17 1.61
C ARG A 89 -3.41 9.68 1.50
N ILE A 90 -2.65 10.26 0.59
CA ILE A 90 -1.21 10.03 0.49
C ILE A 90 -0.47 11.32 0.84
N THR A 91 0.42 11.27 1.85
CA THR A 91 1.30 12.39 2.21
C THR A 91 2.77 12.01 2.12
N LYS A 92 3.63 13.02 1.98
CA LYS A 92 5.09 12.86 1.87
C LYS A 92 5.75 13.14 3.21
N GLU A 93 6.62 12.25 3.65
CA GLU A 93 7.66 12.56 4.63
C GLU A 93 8.86 13.15 3.88
N VAL A 94 9.31 14.34 4.30
CA VAL A 94 10.41 15.06 3.66
C VAL A 94 11.48 15.37 4.70
N ASP A 95 12.71 14.98 4.42
CA ASP A 95 13.85 15.34 5.26
C ASP A 95 14.01 16.87 5.29
N PRO A 96 14.04 17.51 6.48
CA PRO A 96 14.03 18.97 6.58
C PRO A 96 15.35 19.62 6.10
N VAL A 97 16.45 18.87 6.07
CA VAL A 97 17.79 19.31 5.69
C VAL A 97 18.02 19.08 4.20
N THR A 98 17.84 17.84 3.72
CA THR A 98 18.15 17.45 2.33
C THR A 98 17.01 17.74 1.36
N ARG A 99 15.78 17.91 1.88
CA ARG A 99 14.54 18.07 1.11
C ARG A 99 14.20 16.88 0.22
N GLN A 100 14.81 15.73 0.46
CA GLN A 100 14.46 14.48 -0.19
C GLN A 100 13.20 13.88 0.45
N ILE A 101 12.40 13.19 -0.37
CA ILE A 101 11.25 12.41 0.11
C ILE A 101 11.80 11.12 0.74
N THR A 102 11.58 10.94 2.03
CA THR A 102 12.07 9.78 2.79
C THR A 102 11.01 8.70 2.97
N ALA A 103 9.73 9.07 2.86
CA ALA A 103 8.63 8.13 2.92
C ALA A 103 7.35 8.67 2.27
N PHE A 104 6.43 7.76 1.94
CA PHE A 104 5.02 8.08 1.72
C PHE A 104 4.16 7.45 2.81
N HIS A 105 3.17 8.20 3.29
CA HIS A 105 2.15 7.73 4.23
C HIS A 105 0.83 7.53 3.49
N ALA A 106 0.29 6.32 3.52
CA ALA A 106 -0.99 5.98 2.93
C ALA A 106 -2.02 5.72 4.03
N GLU A 107 -3.02 6.61 4.11
CA GLU A 107 -3.99 6.66 5.19
C GLU A 107 -5.41 6.52 4.64
N TRP A 108 -6.17 5.58 5.20
CA TRP A 108 -7.60 5.45 4.96
C TRP A 108 -8.39 5.82 6.21
N LEU A 109 -9.69 6.06 6.05
CA LEU A 109 -10.59 6.34 7.15
C LEU A 109 -10.47 5.30 8.27
N ARG A 110 -10.08 5.75 9.47
CA ARG A 110 -9.97 4.94 10.71
C ARG A 110 -9.05 3.72 10.60
N SER A 111 -8.08 3.76 9.70
CA SER A 111 -7.07 2.71 9.55
C SER A 111 -5.73 3.13 10.13
N VAL A 112 -4.86 2.15 10.35
CA VAL A 112 -3.46 2.42 10.73
C VAL A 112 -2.75 3.06 9.55
N ASP A 113 -1.83 3.98 9.83
CA ASP A 113 -0.95 4.57 8.84
C ASP A 113 -0.06 3.48 8.20
N ASN A 114 -0.01 3.45 6.86
CA ASN A 114 0.85 2.56 6.11
C ASN A 114 2.02 3.37 5.54
N VAL A 115 3.21 3.17 6.10
CA VAL A 115 4.40 3.95 5.75
C VAL A 115 5.29 3.16 4.78
N TYR A 116 5.69 3.84 3.72
CA TYR A 116 6.54 3.32 2.65
C TYR A 116 7.87 4.06 2.62
N PHE A 117 8.90 3.50 3.26
CA PHE A 117 10.20 4.15 3.40
C PHE A 117 11.05 4.05 2.13
N LEU A 118 11.53 5.20 1.65
CA LEU A 118 12.34 5.36 0.43
C LEU A 118 13.82 5.60 0.72
N ASP A 119 14.19 5.75 1.99
CA ASP A 119 15.53 6.12 2.44
C ASP A 119 16.52 4.94 2.54
N GLY A 120 16.11 3.74 2.11
CA GLY A 120 16.96 2.55 2.12
C GLY A 120 17.28 2.01 3.52
N ARG A 121 16.50 2.40 4.54
CA ARG A 121 16.67 1.87 5.91
C ARG A 121 16.56 0.33 5.95
N PRO A 122 17.29 -0.34 6.86
CA PRO A 122 17.25 -1.79 6.96
C PRO A 122 15.88 -2.28 7.47
N HIS A 123 15.52 -3.49 7.06
CA HIS A 123 14.35 -4.17 7.60
C HIS A 123 14.52 -4.44 9.12
N PRO A 124 13.45 -4.34 9.93
CA PRO A 124 13.48 -4.72 11.33
C PRO A 124 13.99 -6.15 11.53
N THR A 125 14.63 -6.39 12.69
CA THR A 125 15.09 -7.72 13.08
C THR A 125 13.89 -8.67 13.26
N ALA A 126 14.15 -9.98 13.19
CA ALA A 126 13.10 -10.99 13.38
C ALA A 126 12.43 -10.94 14.78
N SER A 127 13.10 -10.34 15.76
CA SER A 127 12.57 -10.16 17.12
C SER A 127 11.96 -8.78 17.35
N ALA A 128 11.88 -7.92 16.33
CA ALA A 128 11.26 -6.62 16.46
C ALA A 128 9.75 -6.75 16.70
N PRO A 129 9.11 -5.85 17.45
CA PRO A 129 7.67 -5.87 17.64
C PRO A 129 6.92 -5.81 16.31
N HIS A 130 6.02 -6.76 16.07
CA HIS A 130 5.12 -6.72 14.92
C HIS A 130 3.91 -5.83 15.27
N THR A 131 3.77 -4.71 14.57
CA THR A 131 2.66 -3.78 14.75
C THR A 131 1.57 -4.03 13.71
N TRP A 132 0.38 -3.47 13.93
CA TRP A 132 -0.71 -3.54 12.95
C TRP A 132 -0.36 -2.85 11.61
N GLY A 133 0.46 -1.80 11.64
CA GLY A 133 0.92 -1.08 10.44
C GLY A 133 2.07 -1.77 9.71
N GLY A 134 2.66 -2.82 10.31
CA GLY A 134 3.78 -3.55 9.73
C GLY A 134 5.01 -2.67 9.48
N PHE A 135 5.78 -3.04 8.47
CA PHE A 135 6.95 -2.31 7.99
C PHE A 135 7.08 -2.51 6.48
N ALA A 136 7.29 -1.45 5.73
CA ALA A 136 7.52 -1.51 4.29
C ALA A 136 8.64 -0.56 3.85
N THR A 137 9.44 -1.04 2.90
CA THR A 137 10.38 -0.23 2.12
C THR A 137 9.86 -0.12 0.70
N ALA A 138 10.07 1.03 0.08
CA ALA A 138 9.76 1.31 -1.30
C ALA A 138 11.01 1.67 -2.09
N LYS A 139 10.92 1.48 -3.39
CA LYS A 139 11.89 1.97 -4.37
C LYS A 139 11.13 2.46 -5.59
N TRP A 140 11.70 3.44 -6.27
CA TRP A 140 11.21 3.86 -7.57
C TRP A 140 11.53 2.78 -8.60
N GLU A 141 10.54 2.39 -9.39
CA GLU A 141 10.66 1.39 -10.45
C GLU A 141 10.08 1.99 -11.72
N GLY A 142 10.91 2.09 -12.77
CA GLY A 142 10.53 2.69 -14.04
C GLY A 142 10.61 4.22 -14.07
N ASP A 143 9.96 4.78 -15.09
CA ASP A 143 10.13 6.16 -15.54
C ASP A 143 8.89 7.04 -15.25
N MET A 144 7.90 6.49 -14.54
CA MET A 144 6.66 7.14 -14.13
C MET A 144 6.40 6.87 -12.66
#